data_AF-A0A5B1B2F5-F1
#
_entry.id   AF-A0A5B1B2F5-F1
#
_cell.length_a   1.000
_cell.length_b   1.000
_cell.length_c   1.000
_cell.angle_alpha   90.00
_cell.angle_beta   90.00
_cell.angle_gamma   90.00
#
_symmetry.space_group_name_H-M   'P 1'
#
loop_
_entity.id
_entity.type
_entity.pdbx_description
1 polymer ?
#
loop_
_entity_poly.entity_id
_entity_poly.type
_entity_poly.pdbx_seq_one_letter_code
_entity_poly.pdbx_strand_id
1 'polypeptide(L)'
;NGKLDTRALPAPEYADTDRYRAPTTPVEEILAGIYAQVLGLDRVGIEDSFFDLGGDSLSAMCAIAAINVALDTHISVRTLFDAPTIIQLAARTTAGSTQLTPLVARERPGVVPLSFAQNRLWFLDQLQGPSPVYNMAWALRLRGVLDVDALGRALADVVDRHEPLRTVFCAVEGIPQQVVLATERADLGWDVIDATAWPAAQLAEAIDAAVRHSFDLATEIPLRAQLFTIGKHEHVLVMTVHHIAADGWSLTPLAADLSAAYASRCANRRPTWTPLPVQYVDFTLWQRGNLGELADPHSGITTQLQYWEKTLSGMPERLELPT
;
A
#
# COMPACT_ATOMS: atom_id res chain seq x y z
N ASN A 1 9.26 -26.52 -32.04
CA ASN A 1 9.67 -26.72 -30.63
C ASN A 1 8.72 -27.61 -29.82
N GLY A 2 7.71 -28.27 -30.43
CA GLY A 2 6.72 -29.09 -29.69
C GLY A 2 5.84 -28.30 -28.70
N LYS A 3 5.98 -26.97 -28.65
CA LYS A 3 5.18 -26.08 -27.81
C LYS A 3 3.88 -25.74 -28.56
N LEU A 4 2.78 -25.66 -27.82
CA LEU A 4 1.49 -25.23 -28.30
C LEU A 4 1.62 -23.84 -28.96
N ASP A 5 1.10 -23.70 -30.17
CA ASP A 5 1.05 -22.41 -30.86
C ASP A 5 -0.14 -21.60 -30.33
N THR A 6 0.13 -20.73 -29.35
CA THR A 6 -0.90 -19.89 -28.71
C THR A 6 -1.55 -18.90 -29.67
N ARG A 7 -0.96 -18.62 -30.84
CA ARG A 7 -1.54 -17.73 -31.86
C ARG A 7 -2.50 -18.46 -32.80
N ALA A 8 -2.45 -19.78 -32.85
CA ALA A 8 -3.35 -20.62 -33.63
C ALA A 8 -4.61 -21.03 -32.85
N LEU A 9 -4.71 -20.64 -31.57
CA LEU A 9 -5.91 -20.87 -30.77
C LEU A 9 -7.06 -19.95 -31.26
N PRO A 10 -8.31 -20.42 -31.26
CA PRO A 10 -9.47 -19.56 -31.47
C PRO A 10 -9.45 -18.38 -30.50
N ALA A 11 -9.80 -17.19 -30.98
CA ALA A 11 -9.95 -16.04 -30.11
C ALA A 11 -11.04 -16.35 -29.06
N PRO A 12 -10.78 -16.18 -27.76
CA PRO A 12 -11.81 -16.38 -26.75
C PRO A 12 -12.97 -15.38 -26.96
N GLU A 13 -14.18 -15.92 -27.04
CA GLU A 13 -15.40 -15.12 -27.08
C GLU A 13 -15.77 -14.75 -25.64
N TYR A 14 -15.48 -13.52 -25.23
CA TYR A 14 -15.83 -12.97 -23.90
C TYR A 14 -17.27 -12.43 -23.86
N ALA A 15 -18.19 -13.07 -24.58
CA ALA A 15 -19.57 -12.60 -24.70
C ALA A 15 -20.53 -13.61 -24.05
N ASP A 16 -20.70 -13.53 -22.73
CA ASP A 16 -21.92 -14.02 -22.07
C ASP A 16 -22.94 -12.87 -21.95
N THR A 17 -23.08 -12.08 -23.02
CA THR A 17 -24.03 -10.94 -23.08
C THR A 17 -25.49 -11.37 -23.05
N ASP A 18 -25.78 -12.66 -23.26
CA ASP A 18 -27.15 -13.21 -23.30
C ASP A 18 -27.68 -13.68 -21.94
N ARG A 19 -26.88 -13.58 -20.86
CA ARG A 19 -27.31 -13.94 -19.49
C ARG A 19 -27.41 -12.77 -18.52
N TYR A 20 -27.38 -11.54 -19.01
CA TYR A 20 -27.58 -10.37 -18.15
C TYR A 20 -28.97 -10.39 -17.51
N ARG A 21 -28.99 -10.48 -16.18
CA ARG A 21 -30.18 -10.35 -15.36
C ARG A 21 -30.04 -9.12 -14.46
N ALA A 22 -30.92 -8.14 -14.67
CA ALA A 22 -30.88 -6.88 -13.94
C ALA A 22 -31.21 -7.06 -12.44
N PRO A 23 -30.66 -6.21 -11.56
CA PRO A 23 -31.13 -6.05 -10.19
C PRO A 23 -32.63 -5.82 -10.11
N THR A 24 -33.26 -6.41 -9.11
CA THR A 24 -34.70 -6.34 -8.85
C THR A 24 -35.04 -5.76 -7.48
N THR A 25 -34.04 -5.62 -6.60
CA THR A 25 -34.19 -5.04 -5.27
C THR A 25 -33.19 -3.89 -5.02
N PRO A 26 -33.48 -2.94 -4.11
CA PRO A 26 -32.54 -1.86 -3.79
C PRO A 26 -31.18 -2.37 -3.29
N VAL A 27 -31.16 -3.50 -2.58
CA VAL A 27 -29.91 -4.12 -2.13
C VAL A 27 -29.10 -4.63 -3.33
N GLU A 28 -29.75 -5.35 -4.26
CA GLU A 28 -29.09 -5.82 -5.48
C GLU A 28 -28.56 -4.65 -6.33
N GLU A 29 -29.29 -3.53 -6.42
CA GLU A 29 -28.85 -2.33 -7.14
C GLU A 29 -27.58 -1.73 -6.52
N ILE A 30 -27.54 -1.62 -5.18
CA ILE A 30 -26.37 -1.11 -4.45
C ILE A 30 -25.17 -2.04 -4.65
N LEU A 31 -25.37 -3.36 -4.50
CA LEU A 31 -24.31 -4.35 -4.70
C LEU A 31 -23.78 -4.34 -6.14
N ALA A 32 -24.67 -4.27 -7.15
CA ALA A 32 -24.29 -4.18 -8.56
C ALA A 32 -23.48 -2.92 -8.84
N GLY A 33 -23.91 -1.77 -8.30
CA GLY A 33 -23.20 -0.50 -8.44
C GLY A 33 -21.79 -0.57 -7.82
N ILE A 34 -21.65 -1.19 -6.65
CA ILE A 34 -20.35 -1.36 -6.00
C ILE A 34 -19.44 -2.27 -6.81
N TYR A 35 -19.93 -3.42 -7.29
CA TYR A 35 -19.14 -4.31 -8.15
C TYR A 35 -18.68 -3.60 -9.41
N ALA A 36 -19.59 -2.91 -10.10
CA ALA A 36 -19.30 -2.14 -11.30
C ALA A 36 -18.20 -1.10 -11.05
N GLN A 37 -18.33 -0.32 -9.97
CA GLN A 37 -17.34 0.70 -9.60
C GLN A 37 -15.97 0.10 -9.26
N VAL A 38 -15.95 -0.98 -8.48
CA VAL A 38 -14.71 -1.61 -8.00
C VAL A 38 -13.97 -2.33 -9.13
N LEU A 39 -14.70 -2.95 -10.05
CA LEU A 39 -14.14 -3.70 -11.18
C LEU A 39 -13.94 -2.84 -12.44
N GLY A 40 -14.42 -1.59 -12.44
CA GLY A 40 -14.33 -0.70 -13.59
C GLY A 40 -15.21 -1.14 -14.77
N LEU A 41 -16.39 -1.68 -14.48
CA LEU A 41 -17.35 -2.18 -15.47
C LEU A 41 -18.54 -1.22 -15.60
N ASP A 42 -19.13 -1.16 -16.80
CA ASP A 42 -20.32 -0.31 -17.04
C ASP A 42 -21.58 -0.88 -16.35
N ARG A 43 -21.68 -2.21 -16.28
CA ARG A 43 -22.84 -2.93 -15.73
C ARG A 43 -22.45 -4.32 -15.20
N VAL A 44 -23.18 -4.79 -14.20
CA VAL A 44 -23.03 -6.12 -13.59
C VAL A 44 -24.42 -6.73 -13.39
N GLY A 45 -24.62 -7.96 -13.87
CA GLY A 45 -25.84 -8.74 -13.67
C GLY A 45 -25.85 -9.47 -12.33
N ILE A 46 -27.03 -9.80 -11.81
CA ILE A 46 -27.15 -10.35 -10.45
C ILE A 46 -26.57 -11.76 -10.27
N GLU A 47 -26.36 -12.47 -11.39
CA GLU A 47 -25.78 -13.82 -11.44
C GLU A 47 -24.29 -13.80 -11.79
N ASP A 48 -23.72 -12.64 -12.09
CA ASP A 48 -22.31 -12.51 -12.40
C ASP A 48 -21.47 -12.70 -11.13
N SER A 49 -20.51 -13.62 -11.19
CA SER A 49 -19.56 -13.87 -10.11
C SER A 49 -18.51 -12.76 -10.08
N PHE A 50 -18.27 -12.19 -8.89
CA PHE A 50 -17.23 -11.18 -8.67
C PHE A 50 -15.87 -11.60 -9.24
N PHE A 51 -15.49 -12.87 -9.07
CA PHE A 51 -14.18 -13.38 -9.48
C PHE A 51 -14.11 -13.71 -10.98
N ASP A 52 -15.23 -14.11 -11.59
CA ASP A 52 -15.29 -14.37 -13.04
C ASP A 52 -15.21 -13.06 -13.84
N LEU A 53 -15.66 -11.97 -13.22
CA LEU A 53 -15.51 -10.60 -13.73
C LEU A 53 -14.10 -10.02 -13.54
N GLY A 54 -13.13 -10.81 -13.08
CA GLY A 54 -11.75 -10.38 -12.87
C GLY A 54 -11.48 -9.77 -11.50
N GLY A 55 -12.40 -9.95 -10.54
CA GLY A 55 -12.16 -9.59 -9.15
C GLY A 55 -11.00 -10.38 -8.54
N ASP A 56 -10.13 -9.69 -7.80
CA ASP A 56 -9.02 -10.26 -7.05
C ASP A 56 -9.23 -10.05 -5.54
N SER A 57 -8.26 -10.46 -4.73
CA SER A 57 -8.37 -10.38 -3.27
C SER A 57 -8.48 -8.94 -2.75
N LEU A 58 -7.88 -7.97 -3.45
CA LEU A 58 -7.94 -6.59 -3.02
C LEU A 58 -9.23 -5.93 -3.51
N SER A 59 -9.63 -6.13 -4.76
CA SER A 59 -10.91 -5.62 -5.21
C SER A 59 -12.05 -6.22 -4.38
N ALA A 60 -11.93 -7.48 -3.95
CA ALA A 60 -12.85 -8.11 -2.99
C ALA A 60 -12.90 -7.36 -1.64
N MET A 61 -11.74 -6.98 -1.07
CA MET A 61 -11.68 -6.19 0.16
C MET A 61 -12.31 -4.81 -0.02
N CYS A 62 -12.03 -4.13 -1.13
CA CYS A 62 -12.62 -2.83 -1.47
C CYS A 62 -14.14 -2.92 -1.62
N ALA A 63 -14.64 -3.95 -2.31
CA ALA A 63 -16.06 -4.21 -2.46
C ALA A 63 -16.71 -4.44 -1.09
N ILE A 64 -16.14 -5.28 -0.25
CA ILE A 64 -16.68 -5.56 1.09
C ILE A 64 -16.71 -4.32 1.98
N ALA A 65 -15.66 -3.51 1.96
CA ALA A 65 -15.63 -2.25 2.68
C ALA A 65 -16.76 -1.30 2.21
N ALA A 66 -16.92 -1.14 0.90
CA ALA A 66 -17.98 -0.31 0.32
C ALA A 66 -19.39 -0.85 0.63
N ILE A 67 -19.59 -2.17 0.59
CA ILE A 67 -20.87 -2.81 0.91
C ILE A 67 -21.24 -2.61 2.37
N ASN A 68 -20.28 -2.84 3.27
CA ASN A 68 -20.49 -2.66 4.71
C ASN A 68 -20.87 -1.21 5.04
N VAL A 69 -20.27 -0.23 4.37
CA VAL A 69 -20.62 1.19 4.51
C VAL A 69 -21.99 1.52 3.91
N ALA A 70 -22.27 1.07 2.68
CA ALA A 70 -23.48 1.46 1.96
C ALA A 70 -24.76 0.83 2.53
N LEU A 71 -24.65 -0.39 3.08
CA LEU A 71 -25.79 -1.15 3.59
C LEU A 71 -25.84 -1.25 5.11
N ASP A 72 -24.90 -0.62 5.84
CA ASP A 72 -24.73 -0.77 7.29
C ASP A 72 -24.66 -2.26 7.70
N THR A 73 -23.78 -3.00 7.03
CA THR A 73 -23.58 -4.45 7.23
C THR A 73 -22.18 -4.77 7.70
N HIS A 74 -21.96 -6.03 8.11
CA HIS A 74 -20.68 -6.54 8.59
C HIS A 74 -20.35 -7.90 7.96
N ILE A 75 -20.50 -7.98 6.63
CA ILE A 75 -20.11 -9.18 5.91
C ILE A 75 -18.58 -9.27 5.83
N SER A 76 -18.06 -10.48 6.03
CA SER A 76 -16.64 -10.76 5.94
C SER A 76 -16.23 -10.96 4.48
N VAL A 77 -14.94 -10.81 4.16
CA VAL A 77 -14.45 -11.19 2.82
C VAL A 77 -14.72 -12.67 2.50
N ARG A 78 -14.72 -13.55 3.51
CA ARG A 78 -15.12 -14.96 3.35
C ARG A 78 -16.56 -15.07 2.83
N THR A 79 -17.47 -14.21 3.27
CA THR A 79 -18.85 -14.21 2.81
C THR A 79 -18.94 -13.98 1.30
N LEU A 80 -18.09 -13.10 0.75
CA LEU A 80 -17.98 -12.85 -0.69
C LEU A 80 -17.38 -14.06 -1.43
N PHE A 81 -16.37 -14.72 -0.87
CA PHE A 81 -15.84 -15.98 -1.45
C PHE A 81 -16.89 -17.09 -1.48
N ASP A 82 -17.70 -17.21 -0.43
CA ASP A 82 -18.74 -18.23 -0.30
C ASP A 82 -20.04 -17.87 -1.06
N ALA A 83 -20.19 -16.63 -1.52
CA ALA A 83 -21.34 -16.09 -2.26
C ALA A 83 -20.89 -14.97 -3.22
N PRO A 84 -20.21 -15.32 -4.32
CA PRO A 84 -19.57 -14.34 -5.20
C PRO A 84 -20.55 -13.53 -6.07
N THR A 85 -21.78 -14.02 -6.26
CA THR A 85 -22.80 -13.34 -7.08
C THR A 85 -23.66 -12.41 -6.23
N ILE A 86 -24.19 -11.35 -6.85
CA ILE A 86 -25.03 -10.36 -6.16
C ILE A 86 -26.25 -11.02 -5.52
N ILE A 87 -26.92 -11.94 -6.22
CA ILE A 87 -28.11 -12.63 -5.68
C ILE A 87 -27.78 -13.46 -4.43
N GLN A 88 -26.61 -14.12 -4.42
CA GLN A 88 -26.16 -14.91 -3.27
C GLN A 88 -25.73 -14.00 -2.11
N LEU A 89 -25.08 -12.88 -2.42
CA LEU A 89 -24.57 -11.95 -1.41
C LEU A 89 -25.70 -11.15 -0.76
N ALA A 90 -26.69 -10.71 -1.54
CA ALA A 90 -27.88 -10.02 -1.04
C ALA A 90 -28.67 -10.86 -0.03
N ALA A 91 -28.68 -12.19 -0.18
CA ALA A 91 -29.30 -13.10 0.78
C ALA A 91 -28.53 -13.18 2.11
N ARG A 92 -27.28 -12.70 2.17
CA ARG A 92 -26.39 -12.76 3.32
C ARG A 92 -26.10 -11.39 3.95
N THR A 93 -26.61 -10.31 3.38
CA THR A 93 -26.58 -8.97 3.96
C THR A 93 -27.67 -8.84 5.02
N THR A 94 -27.46 -9.43 6.20
CA THR A 94 -28.31 -9.19 7.38
C THR A 94 -27.70 -8.12 8.26
N ALA A 95 -28.48 -7.11 8.62
CA ALA A 95 -28.07 -6.09 9.58
C ALA A 95 -27.81 -6.73 10.95
N GLY A 96 -26.66 -6.40 11.57
CA GLY A 96 -26.34 -6.76 12.95
C GLY A 96 -25.19 -7.75 13.11
N SER A 97 -23.97 -7.23 13.27
CA SER A 97 -22.94 -7.79 14.15
C SER A 97 -21.92 -6.70 14.50
N THR A 98 -20.94 -6.99 15.37
CA THR A 98 -20.05 -6.02 16.01
C THR A 98 -19.32 -5.11 15.02
N GLN A 99 -19.63 -3.82 15.08
CA GLN A 99 -19.07 -2.79 14.20
C GLN A 99 -17.64 -2.45 14.62
N LEU A 100 -16.67 -2.61 13.70
CA LEU A 100 -15.39 -1.90 13.83
C LEU A 100 -15.71 -0.40 13.80
N THR A 101 -15.14 0.35 14.73
CA THR A 101 -15.29 1.82 14.70
C THR A 101 -14.80 2.37 13.36
N PRO A 102 -15.41 3.41 12.78
CA PRO A 102 -14.91 3.98 11.52
C PRO A 102 -13.49 4.55 11.67
N LEU A 103 -12.68 4.43 10.61
CA LEU A 103 -11.39 5.09 10.54
C LEU A 103 -11.60 6.58 10.23
N VAL A 104 -11.31 7.44 11.20
CA VAL A 104 -11.42 8.89 11.12
C VAL A 104 -10.15 9.55 11.67
N ALA A 105 -9.93 10.83 11.36
CA ALA A 105 -8.83 11.59 11.95
C ALA A 105 -8.99 11.66 13.48
N ARG A 106 -7.90 11.45 14.22
CA ARG A 106 -7.91 11.39 15.69
C ARG A 106 -6.95 12.40 16.29
N GLU A 107 -7.24 12.79 17.53
CA GLU A 107 -6.27 13.52 18.36
C GLU A 107 -5.06 12.63 18.64
N ARG A 108 -3.86 13.18 18.42
CA ARG A 108 -2.61 12.44 18.58
C ARG A 108 -2.19 12.45 20.05
N PRO A 109 -1.98 11.29 20.69
CA PRO A 109 -1.37 11.25 22.01
C PRO A 109 0.07 11.77 21.96
N GLY A 110 0.62 12.15 23.12
CA GLY A 110 2.01 12.60 23.21
C GLY A 110 3.04 11.56 22.75
N VAL A 111 2.68 10.27 22.81
CA VAL A 111 3.47 9.14 22.30
C VAL A 111 2.59 8.37 21.32
N VAL A 112 2.95 8.41 20.03
CA VAL A 112 2.23 7.67 18.99
C VAL A 112 2.85 6.28 18.87
N PRO A 113 2.11 5.19 19.15
CA PRO A 113 2.65 3.83 19.02
C PRO A 113 2.89 3.46 17.56
N LEU A 114 3.66 2.41 17.30
CA LEU A 114 3.76 1.81 15.97
C LEU A 114 2.53 0.94 15.66
N SER A 115 2.18 0.80 14.38
CA SER A 115 1.23 -0.24 13.93
C SER A 115 1.83 -1.63 14.17
N PHE A 116 1.00 -2.69 14.18
CA PHE A 116 1.52 -4.04 14.39
C PHE A 116 2.54 -4.45 13.31
N ALA A 117 2.33 -4.03 12.06
CA ALA A 117 3.26 -4.28 10.96
C ALA A 117 4.58 -3.52 11.15
N GLN A 118 4.51 -2.25 11.55
CA GLN A 118 5.69 -1.45 11.86
C GLN A 118 6.48 -2.03 13.04
N ASN A 119 5.80 -2.54 14.09
CA ASN A 119 6.49 -3.17 15.23
C ASN A 119 7.33 -4.37 14.81
N ARG A 120 6.81 -5.21 13.91
CA ARG A 120 7.58 -6.35 13.39
C ARG A 120 8.86 -5.87 12.68
N LEU A 121 8.75 -4.88 11.79
CA LEU A 121 9.89 -4.37 11.04
C LEU A 121 10.90 -3.67 11.95
N TRP A 122 10.43 -2.86 12.90
CA TRP A 122 11.29 -2.24 13.89
C TRP A 122 12.01 -3.28 14.75
N PHE A 123 11.31 -4.32 15.23
CA PHE A 123 11.94 -5.39 16.00
C PHE A 123 13.04 -6.12 15.20
N LEU A 124 12.78 -6.41 13.92
CA LEU A 124 13.76 -7.06 13.05
C LEU A 124 14.99 -6.18 12.80
N ASP A 125 14.78 -4.87 12.61
CA ASP A 125 15.85 -3.89 12.51
C ASP A 125 16.72 -3.87 13.79
N GLN A 126 16.11 -3.85 14.98
CA GLN A 126 16.84 -3.90 16.25
C GLN A 126 17.58 -5.22 16.47
N LEU A 127 17.02 -6.34 16.00
CA LEU A 127 17.62 -7.67 16.15
C LEU A 127 18.80 -7.90 15.18
N GLN A 128 18.67 -7.44 13.94
CA GLN A 128 19.65 -7.67 12.87
C GLN A 128 20.70 -6.56 12.76
N GLY A 129 20.39 -5.36 13.25
CA GLY A 129 21.13 -4.14 12.99
C GLY A 129 20.81 -3.54 11.61
N PRO A 130 21.46 -2.41 11.25
CA PRO A 130 21.21 -1.70 10.00
C PRO A 130 21.37 -2.63 8.79
N SER A 131 20.32 -2.75 7.98
CA SER A 131 20.26 -3.70 6.87
C SER A 131 19.35 -3.22 5.75
N PRO A 132 19.73 -3.42 4.46
CA PRO A 132 18.89 -3.05 3.33
C PRO A 132 17.84 -4.12 2.98
N VAL A 133 17.69 -5.18 3.78
CA VAL A 133 16.78 -6.32 3.49
C VAL A 133 15.34 -5.88 3.30
N TYR A 134 14.91 -4.81 3.98
CA TYR A 134 13.56 -4.25 3.89
C TYR A 134 13.49 -2.96 3.06
N ASN A 135 14.48 -2.71 2.21
CA ASN A 135 14.40 -1.62 1.24
C ASN A 135 13.48 -2.01 0.08
N MET A 136 12.63 -1.08 -0.29
CA MET A 136 11.91 -1.07 -1.56
C MET A 136 12.55 0.00 -2.42
N ALA A 137 13.32 -0.41 -3.43
CA ALA A 137 14.05 0.51 -4.29
C ALA A 137 13.65 0.36 -5.74
N TRP A 138 13.63 1.47 -6.47
CA TRP A 138 13.43 1.49 -7.91
C TRP A 138 14.33 2.54 -8.55
N ALA A 139 14.77 2.22 -9.77
CA ALA A 139 15.54 3.11 -10.62
C ALA A 139 14.76 3.41 -11.89
N LEU A 140 14.55 4.69 -12.18
CA LEU A 140 13.86 5.18 -13.37
C LEU A 140 14.85 5.86 -14.29
N ARG A 141 14.99 5.36 -15.52
CA ARG A 141 15.75 6.04 -16.56
C ARG A 141 14.86 7.07 -17.24
N LEU A 142 15.21 8.34 -17.07
CA LEU A 142 14.51 9.48 -17.62
C LEU A 142 15.23 9.95 -18.88
N ARG A 143 14.48 10.14 -19.98
CA ARG A 143 15.00 10.65 -21.26
C ARG A 143 14.26 11.91 -21.66
N GLY A 144 14.99 12.96 -21.99
CA GLY A 144 14.45 14.26 -22.39
C GLY A 144 14.98 15.40 -21.54
N VAL A 145 14.29 16.55 -21.62
CA VAL A 145 14.60 17.73 -20.79
C VAL A 145 14.00 17.51 -19.40
N LEU A 146 14.83 17.54 -18.37
CA LEU A 146 14.44 17.39 -16.97
C LEU A 146 14.70 18.70 -16.20
N ASP A 147 13.69 19.22 -15.52
CA ASP A 147 13.85 20.30 -14.56
C ASP A 147 14.19 19.68 -13.18
N VAL A 148 15.48 19.62 -12.88
CA VAL A 148 16.01 18.96 -11.67
C VAL A 148 15.50 19.64 -10.39
N ASP A 149 15.39 20.97 -10.39
CA ASP A 149 14.91 21.72 -9.23
C ASP A 149 13.40 21.51 -9.03
N ALA A 150 12.63 21.45 -10.11
CA ALA A 150 11.21 21.11 -10.03
C ALA A 150 10.99 19.69 -9.49
N LEU A 151 11.84 18.73 -9.87
CA LEU A 151 11.78 17.35 -9.37
C LEU A 151 12.10 17.28 -7.87
N GLY A 152 13.16 17.95 -7.41
CA GLY A 152 13.48 18.01 -5.98
C GLY A 152 12.35 18.66 -5.15
N ARG A 153 11.75 19.74 -5.65
CA ARG A 153 10.58 20.38 -5.01
C ARG A 153 9.34 19.48 -5.02
N ALA A 154 9.12 18.73 -6.09
CA ALA A 154 8.01 17.80 -6.20
C ALA A 154 8.14 16.65 -5.20
N LEU A 155 9.35 16.14 -4.98
CA LEU A 155 9.62 15.14 -3.94
C LEU A 155 9.28 15.69 -2.55
N ALA A 156 9.69 16.93 -2.25
CA ALA A 156 9.34 17.59 -0.99
C ALA A 156 7.82 17.74 -0.80
N ASP A 157 7.06 18.06 -1.85
CA ASP A 157 5.59 18.14 -1.78
C ASP A 157 4.93 16.79 -1.49
N VAL A 158 5.48 15.70 -2.02
CA VAL A 158 4.99 14.35 -1.78
C VAL A 158 5.28 13.93 -0.34
N VAL A 159 6.47 14.25 0.19
CA VAL A 159 6.82 13.98 1.59
C VAL A 159 6.03 14.83 2.57
N ASP A 160 5.70 16.07 2.21
CA ASP A 160 4.79 16.91 2.98
C ASP A 160 3.41 16.25 3.13
N ARG A 161 2.87 15.76 2.00
CA ARG A 161 1.55 15.13 1.88
C ARG A 161 1.43 13.80 2.63
N HIS A 162 2.46 12.96 2.54
CA HIS A 162 2.45 11.59 3.09
C HIS A 162 3.34 11.49 4.32
N GLU A 163 2.73 11.60 5.51
CA GLU A 163 3.44 11.57 6.79
C GLU A 163 4.38 10.37 7.00
N PRO A 164 4.06 9.13 6.55
CA PRO A 164 4.98 8.00 6.70
C PRO A 164 6.38 8.23 6.12
N LEU A 165 6.49 9.03 5.04
CA LEU A 165 7.76 9.32 4.38
C LEU A 165 8.66 10.26 5.18
N ARG A 166 8.10 10.98 6.17
CA ARG A 166 8.84 11.87 7.08
C ARG A 166 8.70 11.46 8.55
N THR A 167 8.46 10.18 8.80
CA THR A 167 8.31 9.63 10.16
C THR A 167 9.59 8.87 10.55
N VAL A 168 10.15 9.21 11.71
CA VAL A 168 11.22 8.44 12.35
C VAL A 168 10.66 7.59 13.49
N PHE A 169 11.35 6.51 13.82
CA PHE A 169 10.94 5.47 14.76
C PHE A 169 11.95 5.37 15.91
N CYS A 170 11.84 6.28 16.87
CA CYS A 170 12.70 6.26 18.05
C CYS A 170 12.10 5.40 19.17
N ALA A 171 12.94 4.94 20.09
CA ALA A 171 12.50 4.23 21.29
C ALA A 171 12.87 5.04 22.54
N VAL A 172 11.91 5.18 23.45
CA VAL A 172 12.11 5.77 24.77
C VAL A 172 11.88 4.66 25.78
N GLU A 173 12.87 4.36 26.61
CA GLU A 173 12.83 3.26 27.59
C GLU A 173 12.45 1.89 26.96
N GLY A 174 12.90 1.65 25.72
CA GLY A 174 12.63 0.42 24.98
C GLY A 174 11.25 0.35 24.29
N ILE A 175 10.44 1.40 24.40
CA ILE A 175 9.12 1.48 23.76
C ILE A 175 9.24 2.29 22.46
N PRO A 176 8.98 1.68 21.28
CA PRO A 176 9.07 2.38 20.02
C PRO A 176 7.87 3.32 19.81
N GLN A 177 8.13 4.48 19.21
CA GLN A 177 7.12 5.47 18.86
C GLN A 177 7.34 6.06 17.46
N GLN A 178 6.26 6.51 16.84
CA GLN A 178 6.30 7.26 15.58
C GLN A 178 6.49 8.75 15.89
N VAL A 179 7.51 9.36 15.29
CA VAL A 179 7.72 10.81 15.35
C VAL A 179 7.66 11.37 13.94
N VAL A 180 6.51 11.96 13.60
CA VAL A 180 6.31 12.63 12.32
C VAL A 180 7.05 13.97 12.34
N LEU A 181 8.08 14.11 11.52
CA LEU A 181 8.88 15.33 11.43
C LEU A 181 8.14 16.42 10.66
N ALA A 182 8.39 17.69 10.99
CA ALA A 182 8.02 18.80 10.11
C ALA A 182 8.75 18.68 8.77
N THR A 183 8.10 19.04 7.67
CA THR A 183 8.61 18.89 6.30
C THR A 183 9.97 19.56 6.11
N GLU A 184 10.21 20.70 6.75
CA GLU A 184 11.47 21.44 6.65
C GLU A 184 12.65 20.72 7.34
N ARG A 185 12.36 19.76 8.23
CA ARG A 185 13.35 18.94 8.94
C ARG A 185 13.56 17.56 8.28
N ALA A 186 12.77 17.22 7.27
CA ALA A 186 12.86 15.95 6.58
C ALA A 186 13.97 16.01 5.53
N ASP A 187 15.13 15.39 5.83
CA ASP A 187 16.19 15.25 4.85
C ASP A 187 15.86 14.12 3.87
N LEU A 188 15.50 14.49 2.64
CA LEU A 188 15.14 13.58 1.56
C LEU A 188 16.32 12.78 1.00
N GLY A 189 17.55 13.10 1.42
CA GLY A 189 18.77 12.61 0.80
C GLY A 189 18.84 12.95 -0.69
N TRP A 190 18.24 14.09 -1.09
CA TRP A 190 18.15 14.53 -2.47
C TRP A 190 19.51 15.00 -2.99
N ASP A 191 20.21 14.09 -3.65
CA ASP A 191 21.53 14.33 -4.23
C ASP A 191 21.48 14.30 -5.76
N VAL A 192 22.02 15.33 -6.40
CA VAL A 192 22.20 15.38 -7.86
C VAL A 192 23.66 15.12 -8.19
N ILE A 193 23.91 14.00 -8.84
CA ILE A 193 25.26 13.47 -9.10
C ILE A 193 25.54 13.56 -10.60
N ASP A 194 26.60 14.29 -10.97
CA ASP A 194 27.09 14.29 -12.36
C ASP A 194 27.91 13.02 -12.62
N ALA A 195 27.29 12.10 -13.36
CA ALA A 195 27.86 10.82 -13.78
C ALA A 195 28.12 10.80 -15.30
N THR A 196 28.14 11.95 -15.97
CA THR A 196 28.30 12.03 -17.44
C THR A 196 29.63 11.47 -17.93
N ALA A 197 30.68 11.59 -17.12
CA ALA A 197 32.01 11.07 -17.41
C ALA A 197 32.28 9.68 -16.81
N TRP A 198 31.31 9.07 -16.14
CA TRP A 198 31.51 7.80 -15.44
C TRP A 198 31.47 6.59 -16.39
N PRO A 199 32.33 5.59 -16.18
CA PRO A 199 32.14 4.27 -16.77
C PRO A 199 30.81 3.64 -16.31
N ALA A 200 30.20 2.81 -17.17
CA ALA A 200 28.95 2.13 -16.84
C ALA A 200 29.04 1.27 -15.56
N ALA A 201 30.21 0.67 -15.28
CA ALA A 201 30.45 -0.09 -14.06
C ALA A 201 30.39 0.78 -12.80
N GLN A 202 30.98 1.98 -12.84
CA GLN A 202 30.94 2.93 -11.72
C GLN A 202 29.51 3.42 -11.46
N LEU A 203 28.74 3.70 -12.52
CA LEU A 203 27.33 4.04 -12.38
C LEU A 203 26.53 2.90 -11.73
N ALA A 204 26.76 1.66 -12.15
CA ALA A 204 26.09 0.49 -11.58
C ALA A 204 26.43 0.29 -10.10
N GLU A 205 27.70 0.47 -9.70
CA GLU A 205 28.13 0.41 -8.29
C GLU A 205 27.47 1.51 -7.45
N ALA A 206 27.40 2.74 -7.97
CA ALA A 206 26.75 3.85 -7.26
C ALA A 206 25.24 3.63 -7.10
N ILE A 207 24.57 3.08 -8.12
CA ILE A 207 23.15 2.70 -8.03
C ILE A 207 22.96 1.58 -7.00
N ASP A 208 23.81 0.54 -7.00
CA ASP A 208 23.73 -0.56 -6.02
C ASP A 208 23.94 -0.03 -4.58
N ALA A 209 24.88 0.89 -4.38
CA ALA A 209 25.08 1.56 -3.10
C ALA A 209 23.85 2.35 -2.64
N ALA A 210 23.21 3.10 -3.54
CA ALA A 210 22.00 3.86 -3.25
C ALA A 210 20.79 2.96 -2.89
N VAL A 211 20.66 1.82 -3.57
CA VAL A 211 19.63 0.80 -3.30
C VAL A 211 19.88 0.08 -1.98
N ARG A 212 21.16 -0.15 -1.62
CA ARG A 212 21.57 -0.84 -0.38
C ARG A 212 21.80 0.08 0.81
N HIS A 213 21.39 1.35 0.72
CA HIS A 213 21.45 2.26 1.84
C HIS A 213 20.77 1.65 3.06
N SER A 214 21.47 1.60 4.20
CA SER A 214 20.92 1.06 5.44
C SER A 214 20.43 2.22 6.29
N PHE A 215 19.12 2.38 6.39
CA PHE A 215 18.50 3.46 7.15
C PHE A 215 18.73 3.30 8.64
N ASP A 216 19.07 4.38 9.34
CA ASP A 216 18.91 4.47 10.79
C ASP A 216 17.52 5.00 11.09
N LEU A 217 16.55 4.10 11.29
CA LEU A 217 15.14 4.47 11.48
C LEU A 217 14.89 5.35 12.71
N ALA A 218 15.83 5.43 13.66
CA ALA A 218 15.68 6.29 14.83
C ALA A 218 15.94 7.78 14.53
N THR A 219 16.73 8.07 13.49
CA THR A 219 17.21 9.43 13.20
C THR A 219 17.02 9.88 11.74
N GLU A 220 16.92 8.93 10.81
CA GLU A 220 16.74 9.14 9.37
C GLU A 220 15.30 8.81 8.96
N ILE A 221 14.74 9.62 8.07
CA ILE A 221 13.45 9.30 7.47
C ILE A 221 13.58 8.09 6.52
N PRO A 222 12.54 7.25 6.37
CA PRO A 222 12.60 6.01 5.61
C PRO A 222 12.54 6.23 4.08
N LEU A 223 13.18 7.28 3.57
CA LEU A 223 13.21 7.67 2.16
C LEU A 223 14.57 8.31 1.82
N ARG A 224 15.16 7.88 0.70
CA ARG A 224 16.24 8.60 0.01
C ARG A 224 15.97 8.66 -1.49
N ALA A 225 16.40 9.74 -2.14
CA ALA A 225 16.28 9.89 -3.59
C ALA A 225 17.55 10.51 -4.19
N GLN A 226 18.16 9.85 -5.17
CA GLN A 226 19.36 10.35 -5.85
C GLN A 226 19.14 10.41 -7.36
N LEU A 227 19.63 11.48 -7.98
CA LEU A 227 19.54 11.69 -9.42
C LEU A 227 20.94 11.67 -10.04
N PHE A 228 21.22 10.64 -10.84
CA PHE A 228 22.43 10.55 -11.64
C PHE A 228 22.20 11.18 -13.00
N THR A 229 22.93 12.23 -13.34
CA THR A 229 22.95 12.80 -14.70
C THR A 229 23.98 12.06 -15.52
N ILE A 230 23.54 11.30 -16.53
CA ILE A 230 24.41 10.42 -17.34
C ILE A 230 24.60 10.94 -18.78
N GLY A 231 23.88 12.01 -19.13
CA GLY A 231 24.03 12.73 -20.39
C GLY A 231 23.21 14.01 -20.38
N LYS A 232 23.28 14.79 -21.46
CA LYS A 232 22.56 16.08 -21.58
C LYS A 232 21.04 15.96 -21.41
N HIS A 233 20.48 14.83 -21.82
CA HIS A 233 19.04 14.55 -21.79
C HIS A 233 18.76 13.14 -21.24
N GLU A 234 19.68 12.62 -20.43
CA GLU A 234 19.54 11.28 -19.85
C GLU A 234 19.91 11.32 -18.37
N HIS A 235 19.00 10.82 -17.54
CA HIS A 235 19.16 10.76 -16.10
C HIS A 235 18.69 9.41 -15.57
N VAL A 236 19.19 9.02 -14.40
CA VAL A 236 18.70 7.88 -13.63
C VAL A 236 18.29 8.39 -12.26
N LEU A 237 17.00 8.35 -11.96
CA LEU A 237 16.46 8.63 -10.63
C LEU A 237 16.40 7.31 -9.86
N VAL A 238 17.13 7.22 -8.75
CA VAL A 238 17.04 6.12 -7.79
C VAL A 238 16.29 6.61 -6.57
N MET A 239 15.24 5.89 -6.20
CA MET A 239 14.50 6.12 -4.96
C MET A 239 14.51 4.84 -4.14
N THR A 240 14.84 4.98 -2.86
CA THR A 240 14.86 3.89 -1.89
C THR A 240 13.96 4.26 -0.74
N VAL A 241 12.96 3.44 -0.44
CA VAL A 241 12.03 3.62 0.66
C VAL A 241 12.10 2.41 1.58
N HIS A 242 12.16 2.59 2.89
CA HIS A 242 12.10 1.46 3.81
C HIS A 242 10.65 0.94 3.94
N HIS A 243 10.45 -0.38 3.94
CA HIS A 243 9.12 -1.03 3.96
C HIS A 243 8.29 -0.70 5.21
N ILE A 244 8.89 -0.06 6.23
CA ILE A 244 8.17 0.44 7.42
C ILE A 244 7.23 1.61 7.11
N ALA A 245 7.48 2.36 6.03
CA ALA A 245 6.72 3.55 5.64
C ALA A 245 5.88 3.37 4.38
N ALA A 246 6.10 2.30 3.61
CA ALA A 246 5.39 2.02 2.39
C ALA A 246 5.31 0.51 2.14
N ASP A 247 4.39 0.12 1.27
CA ASP A 247 4.23 -1.24 0.75
C ASP A 247 4.02 -1.20 -0.77
N GLY A 248 3.77 -2.35 -1.38
CA GLY A 248 3.50 -2.45 -2.82
C GLY A 248 2.29 -1.63 -3.29
N TRP A 249 1.29 -1.43 -2.43
CA TRP A 249 0.11 -0.63 -2.76
C TRP A 249 0.43 0.87 -2.77
N SER A 250 1.32 1.28 -1.87
CA SER A 250 1.75 2.66 -1.69
C SER A 250 2.53 3.21 -2.90
N LEU A 251 3.08 2.34 -3.76
CA LEU A 251 3.92 2.75 -4.90
C LEU A 251 3.14 3.49 -5.98
N THR A 252 1.94 3.02 -6.29
CA THR A 252 1.07 3.64 -7.31
C THR A 252 0.66 5.08 -6.94
N PRO A 253 0.08 5.36 -5.76
CA PRO A 253 -0.24 6.73 -5.37
C PRO A 253 1.01 7.60 -5.22
N LEU A 254 2.13 7.04 -4.74
CA LEU A 254 3.40 7.76 -4.66
C LEU A 254 3.87 8.26 -6.04
N ALA A 255 3.86 7.37 -7.04
CA ALA A 255 4.25 7.72 -8.40
C ALA A 255 3.28 8.72 -9.06
N ALA A 256 1.97 8.56 -8.83
CA ALA A 256 0.95 9.48 -9.33
C ALA A 256 1.11 10.89 -8.74
N ASP A 257 1.29 10.99 -7.41
CA ASP A 257 1.48 12.26 -6.72
C ASP A 257 2.81 12.92 -7.12
N LEU A 258 3.91 12.17 -7.26
CA LEU A 258 5.18 12.72 -7.74
C LEU A 258 5.06 13.30 -9.16
N SER A 259 4.37 12.59 -10.05
CA SER A 259 4.13 13.06 -11.43
C SER A 259 3.31 14.35 -11.46
N ALA A 260 2.22 14.41 -10.70
CA ALA A 260 1.36 15.59 -10.61
C ALA A 260 2.06 16.79 -9.93
N ALA A 261 2.86 16.53 -8.90
CA ALA A 261 3.68 17.53 -8.23
C ALA A 261 4.73 18.09 -9.18
N TYR A 262 5.44 17.23 -9.91
CA TYR A 262 6.45 17.62 -10.89
C TYR A 262 5.84 18.51 -11.99
N ALA A 263 4.72 18.10 -12.58
CA ALA A 263 4.01 18.89 -13.58
C ALA A 263 3.61 20.28 -13.05
N SER A 264 3.15 20.36 -11.79
CA SER A 264 2.80 21.64 -11.15
C SER A 264 4.03 22.52 -10.94
N ARG A 265 5.15 21.94 -10.49
CA ARG A 265 6.40 22.64 -10.23
C ARG A 265 7.10 23.14 -11.49
N CYS A 266 7.05 22.39 -12.58
CA CYS A 266 7.49 22.85 -13.90
C CYS A 266 6.70 24.08 -14.38
N ALA A 267 5.43 24.19 -13.97
CA ALA A 267 4.59 25.36 -14.23
C ALA A 267 4.75 26.47 -13.18
N ASN A 268 5.77 26.39 -12.30
CA ASN A 268 6.02 27.32 -11.19
C ASN A 268 4.83 27.48 -10.22
N ARG A 269 4.04 26.41 -10.02
CA ARG A 269 2.94 26.36 -9.05
C ARG A 269 3.18 25.29 -8.00
N ARG A 270 2.57 25.46 -6.83
CA ARG A 270 2.43 24.36 -5.86
C ARG A 270 1.36 23.39 -6.36
N PRO A 271 1.51 22.07 -6.13
CA PRO A 271 0.43 21.15 -6.42
C PRO A 271 -0.79 21.49 -5.55
N THR A 272 -1.98 21.30 -6.14
CA THR A 272 -3.26 21.46 -5.43
C THR A 272 -3.81 20.08 -5.14
N TRP A 273 -3.90 19.74 -3.86
CA TRP A 273 -4.35 18.43 -3.43
C TRP A 273 -5.71 18.48 -2.76
N THR A 274 -6.52 17.44 -2.95
CA THR A 274 -7.55 17.10 -1.96
C THR A 274 -6.83 16.62 -0.69
N PRO A 275 -7.10 17.22 0.48
CA PRO A 275 -6.53 16.76 1.74
C PRO A 275 -6.85 15.28 1.98
N LEU A 276 -5.88 14.53 2.49
CA LEU A 276 -6.12 13.15 2.88
C LEU A 276 -7.05 13.16 4.11
N PRO A 277 -8.16 12.40 4.10
CA PRO A 277 -9.12 12.42 5.21
C PRO A 277 -8.55 11.83 6.50
N VAL A 278 -7.53 10.97 6.38
CA VAL A 278 -6.78 10.35 7.47
C VAL A 278 -5.31 10.19 7.07
N GLN A 279 -4.44 10.11 8.07
CA GLN A 279 -3.02 9.77 7.95
C GLN A 279 -2.73 8.39 8.55
N TYR A 280 -1.54 7.84 8.30
CA TYR A 280 -1.17 6.50 8.81
C TYR A 280 -1.16 6.42 10.35
N VAL A 281 -0.90 7.55 11.03
CA VAL A 281 -1.04 7.66 12.49
C VAL A 281 -2.47 7.37 12.93
N ASP A 282 -3.47 7.89 12.22
CA ASP A 282 -4.88 7.63 12.52
C ASP A 282 -5.21 6.14 12.36
N PHE A 283 -4.72 5.51 11.27
CA PHE A 283 -4.81 4.07 11.07
C PHE A 283 -4.18 3.29 12.23
N THR A 284 -3.00 3.72 12.70
CA THR A 284 -2.32 3.06 13.81
C THR A 284 -3.13 3.13 15.09
N LEU A 285 -3.63 4.32 15.44
CA LEU A 285 -4.45 4.51 16.63
C LEU A 285 -5.78 3.75 16.52
N TRP A 286 -6.40 3.75 15.35
CA TRP A 286 -7.60 2.97 15.04
C TRP A 286 -7.35 1.48 15.18
N GLN A 287 -6.27 0.95 14.62
CA GLN A 287 -5.91 -0.48 14.71
C GLN A 287 -5.74 -0.89 16.16
N ARG A 288 -4.99 -0.10 16.94
CA ARG A 288 -4.78 -0.35 18.38
C ARG A 288 -6.08 -0.30 19.17
N GLY A 289 -6.94 0.70 18.91
CA GLY A 289 -8.22 0.84 19.59
C GLY A 289 -9.20 -0.29 19.30
N ASN A 290 -9.29 -0.75 18.04
CA ASN A 290 -10.22 -1.81 17.66
C ASN A 290 -9.72 -3.21 18.05
N LEU A 291 -8.41 -3.45 17.99
CA LEU A 291 -7.85 -4.74 18.38
C LEU A 291 -7.65 -4.85 19.89
N GLY A 292 -7.50 -3.74 20.59
CA GLY A 292 -7.28 -3.70 22.04
C GLY A 292 -5.91 -4.23 22.44
N GLU A 293 -5.80 -4.64 23.71
CA GLU A 293 -4.54 -5.10 24.30
C GLU A 293 -4.54 -6.61 24.55
N LEU A 294 -3.38 -7.24 24.43
CA LEU A 294 -3.20 -8.67 24.70
C LEU A 294 -3.47 -9.05 26.16
N ALA A 295 -3.31 -8.11 27.09
CA ALA A 295 -3.59 -8.33 28.51
C ALA A 295 -5.10 -8.43 28.79
N ASP A 296 -5.95 -7.96 27.89
CA ASP A 296 -7.40 -8.08 27.98
C ASP A 296 -7.87 -9.38 27.30
N PRO A 297 -8.43 -10.35 28.05
CA PRO A 297 -8.94 -11.61 27.48
C PRO A 297 -10.07 -11.43 26.47
N HIS A 298 -10.77 -10.30 26.50
CA HIS A 298 -11.92 -10.00 25.65
C HIS A 298 -11.58 -9.12 24.45
N SER A 299 -10.31 -8.75 24.28
CA SER A 299 -9.89 -7.94 23.16
C SER A 299 -9.91 -8.70 21.84
N GLY A 300 -10.04 -7.95 20.74
CA GLY A 300 -10.02 -8.51 19.39
C GLY A 300 -8.69 -9.20 19.08
N ILE A 301 -7.56 -8.66 19.56
CA ILE A 301 -6.23 -9.25 19.36
C ILE A 301 -6.09 -10.58 20.11
N THR A 302 -6.60 -10.68 21.34
CA THR A 302 -6.55 -11.94 22.11
C THR A 302 -7.38 -13.03 21.45
N THR A 303 -8.56 -12.68 20.92
CA THR A 303 -9.40 -13.62 20.17
C THR A 303 -8.70 -14.14 18.91
N GLN A 304 -8.05 -13.24 18.15
CA GLN A 304 -7.26 -13.62 16.96
C GLN A 304 -6.07 -14.51 17.34
N LEU A 305 -5.37 -14.18 18.42
CA LEU A 305 -4.24 -14.97 18.90
C LEU A 305 -4.65 -16.39 19.25
N GLN A 306 -5.72 -16.57 20.04
CA GLN A 306 -6.23 -17.90 20.41
C GLN A 306 -6.62 -18.74 19.18
N TYR A 307 -7.22 -18.11 18.16
CA TYR A 307 -7.52 -18.78 16.90
C TYR A 307 -6.25 -19.28 16.21
N TRP A 308 -5.22 -18.44 16.09
CA TRP A 308 -3.97 -18.82 15.42
C TRP A 308 -3.16 -19.83 16.22
N GLU A 309 -3.09 -19.72 17.56
CA GLU A 309 -2.46 -20.72 18.42
C GLU A 309 -3.11 -22.10 18.23
N LYS A 310 -4.44 -22.15 18.19
CA LYS A 310 -5.17 -23.39 17.93
C LYS A 310 -4.94 -23.92 16.51
N THR A 311 -5.00 -23.05 15.51
CA THR A 311 -4.87 -23.43 14.09
C THR A 311 -3.47 -23.93 13.75
N LEU A 312 -2.44 -23.31 14.32
CA LEU A 312 -1.04 -23.63 14.08
C LEU A 312 -0.49 -24.70 15.05
N SER A 313 -1.31 -25.16 16.00
CA SER A 313 -0.93 -26.20 16.96
C SER A 313 -0.52 -27.49 16.24
N GLY A 314 0.70 -27.96 16.51
CA GLY A 314 1.24 -29.18 15.91
C GLY A 314 1.85 -28.99 14.52
N MET A 315 2.03 -27.76 14.04
CA MET A 315 2.79 -27.51 12.80
C MET A 315 4.25 -27.95 12.95
N PRO A 316 4.85 -28.52 11.87
CA PRO A 316 6.26 -28.89 11.88
C PRO A 316 7.16 -27.65 11.98
N GLU A 317 8.30 -27.78 12.66
CA GLU A 317 9.26 -26.68 12.83
C GLU A 317 9.86 -26.19 11.51
N ARG A 318 10.01 -27.10 10.53
CA ARG A 318 10.58 -26.82 9.21
C ARG A 318 9.85 -27.60 8.14
N LEU A 319 9.68 -26.97 6.99
CA LEU A 319 9.32 -27.67 5.77
C LEU A 319 10.57 -28.32 5.19
N GLU A 320 10.57 -29.63 5.01
CA GLU A 320 11.65 -30.33 4.31
C GLU A 320 11.54 -30.03 2.82
N LEU A 321 12.40 -29.14 2.32
CA LEU A 321 12.56 -28.89 0.90
C LEU A 321 13.52 -29.94 0.31
N PRO A 322 13.24 -30.50 -0.88
CA PRO A 322 14.17 -31.41 -1.52
C PRO A 322 15.51 -30.70 -1.79
N THR A 323 16.59 -31.29 -1.28
CA THR A 323 17.99 -30.89 -1.52
C THR A 323 18.51 -31.42 -2.84
#